data_AF-A0A1M6D1M4-F1
#
_entry.id   AF-A0A1M6D1M4-F1
#
_cell.length_a   1.000
_cell.length_b   1.000
_cell.length_c   1.000
_cell.angle_alpha   90.00
_cell.angle_beta   90.00
_cell.angle_gamma   90.00
#
_symmetry.space_group_name_H-M   'P 1'
#
loop_
_entity.id
_entity.type
_entity.pdbx_description
1 polymer ?
#
loop_
_entity_poly.entity_id
_entity_poly.type
_entity_poly.pdbx_seq_one_letter_code
_entity_poly.pdbx_strand_id
1 'polypeptide(L)'
;MLYRIYPQTETLKFYREPHSGIKLPYRTVKEMKKLYPDENFTIIGEIGGIAQPHNDADCLLIADEKPIPILPRGSLIKPFEWIAGYVEVEKDIYLAAIRSLISIFY
;
A
#
# COMPACT_ATOMS: atom_id res chain seq x y z
N MET A 1 6.92 -12.44 -5.65
CA MET A 1 7.75 -11.42 -6.34
C MET A 1 8.10 -10.31 -5.36
N LEU A 2 9.32 -9.74 -5.46
CA LEU A 2 9.81 -8.70 -4.54
C LEU A 2 9.74 -7.34 -5.22
N TYR A 3 8.96 -6.43 -4.65
CA TYR A 3 8.87 -5.04 -5.09
C TYR A 3 9.71 -4.15 -4.18
N ARG A 4 10.21 -3.02 -4.71
CA ARG A 4 10.93 -2.02 -3.92
C ARG A 4 10.16 -0.72 -3.96
N ILE A 5 10.32 0.11 -2.94
CA ILE A 5 9.76 1.46 -2.96
C ILE A 5 10.49 2.30 -4.01
N TYR A 6 9.73 2.99 -4.85
CA TYR A 6 10.28 4.00 -5.72
C TYR A 6 10.56 5.27 -4.89
N PRO A 7 11.80 5.80 -4.88
CA PRO A 7 12.13 7.00 -4.11
C PRO A 7 11.41 8.20 -4.71
N GLN A 8 10.35 8.65 -4.03
CA GLN A 8 9.59 9.82 -4.45
C GLN A 8 10.15 11.09 -3.80
N THR A 9 10.44 12.10 -4.62
CA THR A 9 11.09 13.36 -4.22
C THR A 9 10.11 14.49 -3.85
N GLU A 10 8.80 14.26 -3.98
CA GLU A 10 7.78 15.26 -3.67
C GLU A 10 7.27 15.14 -2.21
N THR A 11 6.66 16.22 -1.71
CA THR A 11 6.06 16.32 -0.36
C THR A 11 4.93 15.32 -0.18
N LEU A 12 5.29 14.10 0.22
CA LEU A 12 4.34 13.02 0.44
C LEU A 12 3.97 12.94 1.91
N LYS A 13 2.70 12.60 2.14
CA LYS A 13 2.27 12.15 3.46
C LYS A 13 2.86 10.77 3.70
N PHE A 14 3.03 10.44 4.97
CA PHE A 14 3.48 9.13 5.39
C PHE A 14 2.29 8.29 5.84
N TYR A 15 2.13 7.12 5.23
CA TYR A 15 1.24 6.07 5.66
C TYR A 15 2.04 5.19 6.59
N ARG A 16 1.55 4.96 7.80
CA ARG A 16 2.16 4.01 8.72
C ARG A 16 1.49 2.68 8.53
N GLU A 17 2.22 1.71 8.01
CA GLU A 17 1.69 0.37 7.83
C GLU A 17 1.44 -0.26 9.21
N PRO A 18 0.23 -0.79 9.47
CA PRO A 18 -0.19 -1.15 10.82
C PRO A 18 0.56 -2.35 11.40
N HIS A 19 1.02 -3.31 10.60
CA HIS A 19 1.63 -4.55 11.08
C HIS A 19 3.13 -4.43 11.37
N SER A 20 3.86 -3.71 10.52
CA SER A 20 5.30 -3.47 10.63
C SER A 20 5.62 -2.15 11.33
N GLY A 21 4.67 -1.21 11.36
CA GLY A 21 4.87 0.14 11.87
C GLY A 21 5.72 1.03 10.95
N ILE A 22 6.13 0.52 9.78
CA ILE A 22 6.98 1.21 8.81
C ILE A 22 6.23 2.38 8.18
N LYS A 23 6.94 3.49 7.95
CA LYS A 23 6.38 4.67 7.29
C LYS A 23 6.68 4.63 5.80
N LEU A 24 5.61 4.63 5.03
CA LEU A 24 5.62 4.59 3.57
C LEU A 24 5.21 5.95 3.00
N PRO A 25 5.93 6.49 2.03
CA PRO A 25 5.41 7.61 1.25
C PRO A 25 4.17 7.14 0.48
N TYR A 26 3.07 7.89 0.58
CA TYR A 26 1.85 7.56 -0.14
C TYR A 26 1.17 8.81 -0.67
N ARG A 27 0.42 8.64 -1.75
CA ARG A 27 -0.49 9.64 -2.33
C ARG A 27 -1.92 9.33 -1.91
N THR A 28 -2.63 10.33 -1.42
CA THR A 28 -4.05 10.19 -1.08
C THR A 28 -4.87 9.97 -2.35
N VAL A 29 -6.07 9.41 -2.19
CA VAL A 29 -7.03 9.26 -3.30
C VAL A 29 -7.29 10.58 -4.03
N LYS A 30 -7.29 11.71 -3.30
CA LYS A 30 -7.46 13.04 -3.89
C LYS A 30 -6.28 13.48 -4.76
N GLU A 31 -5.05 13.14 -4.37
CA GLU A 31 -3.85 13.45 -5.15
C GLU A 31 -3.78 12.57 -6.40
N MET A 32 -4.09 11.28 -6.27
CA MET A 32 -4.15 10.36 -7.41
C MET A 32 -5.16 10.82 -8.46
N LYS A 33 -6.35 11.26 -8.06
CA LYS A 33 -7.36 11.82 -8.99
C LYS A 33 -6.90 13.08 -9.74
N LYS A 34 -5.95 13.84 -9.18
CA LYS A 34 -5.38 15.02 -9.85
C LYS A 34 -4.29 14.63 -10.85
N LEU A 35 -3.48 13.63 -10.52
CA LEU A 35 -2.38 13.15 -11.37
C LEU A 35 -2.90 12.29 -12.53
N TYR A 36 -3.88 11.43 -12.25
CA TYR A 36 -4.48 10.50 -13.19
C TYR A 36 -6.00 10.74 -13.27
N PRO A 37 -6.45 11.83 -13.90
CA PRO A 37 -7.88 12.08 -14.09
C PRO A 37 -8.54 10.98 -14.94
N ASP A 38 -7.78 10.40 -15.86
CA ASP A 38 -8.21 9.29 -16.73
C ASP A 38 -8.05 7.91 -16.09
N GLU A 39 -7.67 7.85 -14.80
CA GLU A 39 -7.42 6.60 -14.06
C GLU A 39 -6.34 5.68 -14.69
N ASN A 40 -5.43 6.27 -15.49
CA ASN A 40 -4.36 5.56 -16.18
C ASN A 40 -3.16 5.23 -15.26
N PHE A 41 -3.41 4.43 -14.23
CA PHE A 41 -2.38 3.92 -13.31
C PHE A 41 -2.67 2.46 -12.95
N THR A 42 -1.63 1.70 -12.62
CA THR A 42 -1.78 0.28 -12.30
C THR A 42 -1.75 0.05 -10.81
N ILE A 43 -2.73 -0.69 -10.28
CA ILE A 43 -2.72 -1.17 -8.89
C ILE A 43 -2.37 -2.66 -8.92
N ILE A 44 -1.22 -3.03 -8.37
CA ILE A 44 -0.75 -4.43 -8.36
C ILE A 44 -1.18 -5.21 -7.11
N GLY A 45 -1.59 -4.52 -6.06
CA GLY A 45 -2.01 -5.15 -4.80
C GLY A 45 -2.33 -4.16 -3.70
N GLU A 46 -2.55 -4.71 -2.51
CA GLU A 46 -2.98 -4.02 -1.30
C GLU A 46 -2.00 -4.28 -0.15
N ILE A 47 -1.81 -3.31 0.74
CA ILE A 47 -0.97 -3.43 1.94
C ILE A 47 -1.69 -2.91 3.17
N GLY A 48 -1.33 -3.45 4.34
CA GLY A 48 -1.89 -3.04 5.64
C GLY A 48 -3.33 -3.46 5.91
N GLY A 49 -3.87 -4.38 5.10
CA GLY A 49 -5.13 -5.06 5.39
C GLY A 49 -4.99 -6.08 6.51
N ILE A 50 -6.11 -6.43 7.15
CA ILE A 50 -6.24 -7.45 8.21
C ILE A 50 -6.09 -8.86 7.64
N ALA A 51 -6.31 -9.05 6.34
CA ALA A 51 -6.17 -10.35 5.71
C ALA A 51 -4.74 -10.89 5.90
N GLN A 52 -4.64 -12.17 6.28
CA GLN A 52 -3.35 -12.82 6.38
C GLN A 52 -2.80 -13.06 4.97
N PRO A 53 -1.53 -12.74 4.73
CA PRO A 53 -0.89 -13.08 3.48
C PRO A 53 -0.69 -14.59 3.37
N HIS A 54 -0.78 -15.11 2.15
CA HIS A 54 -0.33 -16.48 1.87
C HIS A 54 1.21 -16.55 1.95
N ASN A 55 1.76 -17.74 2.22
CA ASN A 55 3.21 -17.94 2.33
C ASN A 55 3.98 -17.57 1.05
N ASP A 56 3.31 -17.60 -0.11
CA ASP A 56 3.86 -17.22 -1.41
C ASP A 56 3.44 -15.81 -1.87
N ALA A 57 2.98 -14.96 -0.94
CA ALA A 57 2.58 -13.60 -1.27
C ALA A 57 3.75 -12.78 -1.83
N ASP A 58 3.41 -11.87 -2.74
CA ASP A 58 4.34 -10.82 -3.15
C ASP A 58 4.71 -9.95 -1.94
N CYS A 59 5.92 -9.40 -1.90
CA CYS A 59 6.38 -8.60 -0.77
C CYS A 59 6.99 -7.29 -1.24
N LEU A 60 6.72 -6.22 -0.50
CA LEU A 60 7.39 -4.93 -0.61
C LEU A 60 8.61 -4.90 0.32
N LEU A 61 9.77 -4.67 -0.26
CA LEU A 61 11.04 -4.47 0.46
C LEU A 61 11.37 -2.98 0.59
N ILE A 62 11.80 -2.62 1.80
CA ILE A 62 12.06 -1.25 2.20
C ILE A 62 13.42 -1.25 2.86
N ALA A 63 14.47 -0.99 2.07
CA ALA A 63 15.85 -1.06 2.53
C ALA A 63 16.12 -2.34 3.37
N ASP A 64 16.65 -2.19 4.59
CA ASP A 64 16.95 -3.25 5.55
C ASP A 64 15.79 -3.56 6.53
N GLU A 65 14.59 -3.05 6.27
CA GLU A 65 13.43 -3.30 7.12
C GLU A 65 12.72 -4.62 6.77
N LYS A 66 11.83 -5.05 7.68
CA LYS A 66 11.03 -6.28 7.50
C LYS A 66 10.19 -6.17 6.21
N PRO A 67 10.17 -7.21 5.35
CA PRO A 67 9.33 -7.19 4.15
C PRO A 67 7.85 -7.07 4.52
N ILE A 68 7.14 -6.20 3.82
CA ILE A 68 5.70 -6.00 3.97
C ILE A 68 4.98 -6.87 2.95
N PRO A 69 4.10 -7.78 3.37
CA PRO A 69 3.36 -8.61 2.44
C PRO A 69 2.36 -7.79 1.62
N ILE A 70 2.25 -8.10 0.34
CA ILE A 70 1.31 -7.53 -0.62
C ILE A 70 0.18 -8.53 -0.81
N LEU A 71 -1.03 -8.07 -0.51
CA LEU A 71 -2.25 -8.81 -0.75
C LEU A 71 -2.72 -8.60 -2.20
N PRO A 72 -3.33 -9.60 -2.84
CA PRO A 72 -3.83 -9.47 -4.21
C PRO A 72 -4.93 -8.40 -4.28
N ARG A 73 -4.98 -7.62 -5.36
CA ARG A 73 -6.03 -6.60 -5.57
C ARG A 73 -7.42 -7.22 -5.45
N GLY A 74 -8.29 -6.59 -4.66
CA GLY A 74 -9.62 -7.11 -4.38
C GLY A 74 -9.63 -8.22 -3.33
N SER A 75 -8.54 -8.38 -2.58
CA SER A 75 -8.60 -9.08 -1.30
C SER A 75 -9.74 -8.50 -0.49
N LEU A 76 -10.51 -9.40 0.12
CA LEU A 76 -11.82 -9.12 0.69
C LEU A 76 -11.72 -8.00 1.74
N ILE A 77 -11.93 -6.74 1.31
CA ILE A 77 -11.92 -5.56 2.18
C ILE A 77 -12.98 -5.83 3.23
N LYS A 78 -12.53 -6.11 4.46
CA LYS A 78 -13.43 -6.47 5.54
C LYS A 78 -14.27 -5.25 5.90
N PRO A 79 -15.44 -5.44 6.55
CA PRO A 79 -16.10 -4.32 7.19
C PRO A 79 -15.08 -3.55 8.03
N PHE A 80 -15.07 -2.22 7.92
CA PHE A 80 -14.13 -1.27 8.58
C PHE A 80 -12.75 -1.07 7.95
N GLU A 81 -12.49 -1.63 6.77
CA GLU A 81 -11.30 -1.32 5.96
C GLU A 81 -11.65 -0.39 4.79
N TRP A 82 -10.77 0.56 4.48
CA TRP A 82 -10.89 1.39 3.27
C TRP A 82 -9.52 1.80 2.73
N ILE A 83 -9.48 2.16 1.45
CA ILE A 83 -8.27 2.66 0.80
C ILE A 83 -7.98 4.08 1.32
N ALA A 84 -6.90 4.24 2.06
CA ALA A 84 -6.43 5.55 2.51
C ALA A 84 -5.66 6.29 1.41
N GLY A 85 -5.02 5.53 0.52
CA GLY A 85 -4.30 6.06 -0.63
C GLY A 85 -3.42 5.00 -1.28
N TYR A 86 -2.34 5.43 -1.92
CA TYR A 86 -1.57 4.60 -2.84
C TYR A 86 -0.06 4.84 -2.66
N VAL A 87 0.70 3.76 -2.52
CA VAL A 87 2.16 3.76 -2.41
C VAL A 87 2.75 3.41 -3.77
N GLU A 88 3.60 4.25 -4.31
CA GLU A 88 4.25 3.96 -5.61
C GLU A 88 5.42 3.00 -5.40
N VAL A 89 5.44 1.94 -6.20
CA VAL A 89 6.52 0.95 -6.21
C VAL A 89 7.38 1.07 -7.45
N GLU A 90 6.80 1.54 -8.54
CA GLU A 90 7.44 1.79 -9.81
C GLU A 90 6.65 2.87 -10.55
N LYS A 91 7.23 3.47 -11.58
CA LYS A 91 6.59 4.54 -12.35
C LYS A 91 5.20 4.09 -12.82
N ASP A 92 4.17 4.86 -12.47
CA ASP A 92 2.76 4.61 -12.79
C ASP A 92 2.18 3.30 -12.18
N ILE A 93 2.91 2.63 -11.28
CA ILE A 93 2.53 1.39 -10.60
C ILE A 93 2.46 1.60 -9.09
N TYR A 94 1.32 1.24 -8.52
CA TYR A 94 0.94 1.55 -7.15
C TYR A 94 0.45 0.33 -6.38
N LEU A 95 0.62 0.39 -5.06
CA LEU A 95 0.01 -0.46 -4.06
C LEU A 95 -1.07 0.34 -3.33
N ALA A 96 -2.25 -0.24 -3.15
CA ALA A 96 -3.30 0.38 -2.36
C ALA A 96 -2.98 0.24 -0.86
N ALA A 97 -2.88 1.37 -0.17
CA ALA A 97 -2.68 1.42 1.27
C ALA A 97 -4.03 1.35 1.97
N ILE A 98 -4.30 0.21 2.61
CA ILE A 98 -5.53 -0.03 3.36
C ILE A 98 -5.37 0.52 4.77
N ARG A 99 -6.38 1.25 5.22
CA ARG A 99 -6.52 1.65 6.62
C ARG A 99 -7.71 0.93 7.20
N SER A 100 -7.48 0.29 8.34
CA SER A 100 -8.55 -0.28 9.15
C SER A 100 -8.82 0.60 10.36
N LEU A 101 -10.11 0.77 10.71
CA LEU A 101 -10.49 1.34 12.00
C LEU A 101 -10.24 0.33 13.14
N ILE A 102 -10.26 -0.95 12.79
CA ILE A 102 -10.00 -2.05 13.69
C ILE A 102 -8.48 -2.26 13.71
N SER A 103 -7.80 -1.54 14.61
CA SER A 103 -6.47 -1.91 15.08
C SER A 103 -6.62 -3.18 15.93
N ILE A 104 -6.85 -4.33 15.30
CA ILE A 104 -6.73 -5.60 16.03
C ILE A 104 -5.25 -5.81 16.28
N PHE A 105 -4.88 -5.55 17.53
CA PHE A 105 -3.77 -6.15 18.24
C PHE A 105 -3.42 -7.54 17.68
N TYR A 106 -2.20 -7.70 17.18
CA TYR A 106 -1.52 -8.98 17.12
C TYR A 106 -0.02 -8.77 17.31
#